data_AF-A0A2G3ADQ9-F1
#
_entry.id   AF-A0A2G3ADQ9-F1
#
_cell.length_a   1.000
_cell.length_b   1.000
_cell.length_c   1.000
_cell.angle_alpha   90.00
_cell.angle_beta   90.00
_cell.angle_gamma   90.00
#
_symmetry.space_group_name_H-M   'P 1'
#
loop_
_entity.id
_entity.type
_entity.pdbx_description
1 polymer ?
#
loop_
_entity_poly.entity_id
_entity_poly.type
_entity_poly.pdbx_seq_one_letter_code
_entity_poly.pdbx_strand_id
1 'polypeptide(L)' 'MFFYLTTLRLQRFTSEDAPEEPEGTSDKEHFMIVETWKHLDFLCSNYILSGLQDDLYNVYGGTKTSKELWGALE' A
#
# COMPACT_ATOMS: atom_id res chain seq x y z
N MET A 1 -10.56 1.46 -10.05
CA MET A 1 -9.19 1.21 -9.54
C MET A 1 -8.83 -0.26 -9.40
N PHE A 2 -9.70 -1.10 -8.81
CA PHE A 2 -9.39 -2.50 -8.48
C PHE A 2 -8.74 -3.31 -9.61
N PHE A 3 -9.36 -3.37 -10.80
CA PHE A 3 -8.81 -4.11 -11.96
C PHE A 3 -7.39 -3.65 -12.37
N TYR A 4 -7.10 -2.36 -12.27
CA TYR A 4 -5.80 -1.79 -12.59
C TYR A 4 -4.73 -2.22 -11.56
N LEU A 5 -5.04 -2.14 -10.27
CA LEU A 5 -4.15 -2.59 -9.19
C LEU A 5 -3.88 -4.10 -9.25
N THR A 6 -4.88 -4.91 -9.64
CA THR A 6 -4.71 -6.35 -9.85
C THR A 6 -3.72 -6.64 -10.98
N THR A 7 -3.79 -5.89 -12.07
CA THR A 7 -2.85 -6.02 -13.21
C THR A 7 -1.40 -5.73 -12.78
N LEU A 8 -1.22 -4.76 -11.88
CA LEU A 8 0.07 -4.40 -11.30
C LEU A 8 0.51 -5.30 -10.12
N ARG A 9 -0.32 -6.27 -9.72
CA ARG A 9 -0.13 -7.12 -8.53
C ARG A 9 -0.03 -6.32 -7.21
N LEU A 10 -0.67 -5.16 -7.16
CA LEU A 10 -0.71 -4.29 -5.98
C LEU A 10 -2.03 -4.40 -5.20
N GLN A 11 -3.01 -5.14 -5.71
CA GLN A 11 -4.32 -5.27 -5.06
C GLN A 11 -4.23 -5.79 -3.60
N ARG A 12 -3.28 -6.67 -3.28
CA ARG A 12 -3.12 -7.18 -1.91
C ARG A 12 -2.86 -6.08 -0.87
N PHE A 13 -2.22 -4.98 -1.25
CA PHE A 13 -1.88 -3.88 -0.34
C PHE A 13 -3.10 -3.07 0.09
N THR A 14 -4.25 -3.25 -0.58
CA THR A 14 -5.50 -2.61 -0.17
C THR A 14 -6.28 -3.44 0.85
N SER A 15 -5.82 -4.65 1.19
CA SER A 15 -6.52 -5.58 2.10
C SER A 15 -5.63 -6.19 3.18
N GLU A 16 -4.38 -6.52 2.85
CA GLU A 16 -3.42 -7.15 3.75
C GLU A 16 -2.68 -6.12 4.61
N ASP A 17 -2.32 -6.53 5.83
CA ASP A 17 -1.45 -5.75 6.70
C ASP A 17 0.03 -5.98 6.36
N ALA A 18 0.88 -5.05 6.79
CA ALA A 18 2.32 -5.22 6.64
C ALA A 18 2.79 -6.51 7.34
N PRO A 19 3.78 -7.21 6.76
CA PRO A 19 4.30 -8.43 7.36
C PRO A 19 4.79 -8.17 8.79
N GLU A 20 4.29 -8.96 9.73
CA GLU A 20 4.77 -8.97 11.12
C GLU A 20 6.17 -9.59 11.20
N GLU A 21 6.95 -9.20 12.21
CA GLU A 21 8.28 -9.75 12.47
C GLU A 21 8.20 -11.29 12.56
N PRO A 22 8.83 -12.05 11.64
CA PRO A 22 8.90 -13.49 11.78
C PRO A 22 9.91 -13.81 12.87
N GLU A 23 9.48 -14.44 13.96
CA GLU A 23 10.38 -15.00 14.97
C GLU A 23 11.30 -16.04 14.30
N GLY A 24 12.53 -15.64 13.96
CA GLY A 24 13.60 -16.55 13.50
C GLY A 24 14.21 -16.30 12.12
N THR A 25 13.85 -15.24 11.39
CA THR A 25 14.56 -14.86 10.13
C THR A 25 15.81 -14.01 10.40
N SER A 26 16.82 -14.12 9.54
CA SER A 26 18.01 -13.24 9.58
C SER A 26 17.59 -11.76 9.51
N ASP A 27 18.09 -10.92 10.43
CA ASP A 27 17.76 -9.49 10.53
C ASP A 27 17.81 -8.75 9.18
N LYS A 28 18.74 -9.17 8.29
CA LYS A 28 18.91 -8.57 6.96
C LYS A 28 17.80 -8.93 5.97
N GLU A 29 17.36 -10.18 5.97
CA GLU A 29 16.30 -10.64 5.07
C GLU A 29 14.96 -10.06 5.51
N HIS A 30 14.74 -10.02 6.82
CA HIS A 30 13.58 -9.37 7.42
C HIS A 30 13.49 -7.89 7.04
N PHE A 31 14.58 -7.14 7.26
CA PHE A 31 14.66 -5.73 6.88
C PHE A 31 14.34 -5.53 5.39
N MET A 32 14.89 -6.38 4.51
CA MET A 32 14.64 -6.29 3.08
C MET A 32 13.17 -6.54 2.72
N ILE A 33 12.50 -7.49 3.37
CA ILE A 33 11.07 -7.77 3.14
C ILE A 33 10.22 -6.57 3.57
N VAL A 34 10.47 -6.02 4.76
CA VAL A 34 9.73 -4.88 5.29
C VAL A 34 9.91 -3.63 4.42
N GLU A 35 11.15 -3.33 4.01
CA GLU A 35 11.42 -2.18 3.14
C GLU A 35 10.80 -2.35 1.75
N THR A 36 10.85 -3.57 1.19
CA THR A 36 10.18 -3.88 -0.09
C THR A 36 8.67 -3.71 0.04
N TRP A 37 8.08 -4.15 1.15
CA TRP A 37 6.66 -3.97 1.41
C TRP A 37 6.28 -2.49 1.46
N LYS A 38 6.99 -1.68 2.28
CA LYS A 38 6.76 -0.23 2.37
C LYS A 38 6.86 0.46 1.03
N HIS A 39 7.85 0.07 0.21
CA HIS A 39 8.02 0.65 -1.12
C HIS A 39 6.84 0.33 -2.04
N LEU A 40 6.38 -0.92 -2.05
CA LEU A 40 5.25 -1.34 -2.87
C LEU A 40 3.91 -0.76 -2.36
N ASP A 41 3.75 -0.63 -1.04
CA ASP A 41 2.59 0.04 -0.43
C ASP A 41 2.56 1.52 -0.83
N PHE A 42 3.70 2.22 -0.75
CA PHE A 42 3.79 3.60 -1.23
C PHE A 42 3.39 3.73 -2.70
N LEU A 43 3.87 2.82 -3.57
CA LEU A 43 3.48 2.81 -4.98
C LEU A 43 1.97 2.59 -5.17
N CYS A 44 1.38 1.62 -4.45
CA CYS A 44 -0.05 1.34 -4.51
C CYS A 44 -0.89 2.57 -4.07
N SER A 45 -0.51 3.22 -2.97
CA SER A 45 -1.14 4.45 -2.49
C SER A 45 -1.09 5.55 -3.55
N ASN A 46 0.07 5.76 -4.19
CA ASN A 46 0.21 6.77 -5.24
C ASN A 46 -0.64 6.47 -6.47
N TYR A 47 -0.77 5.20 -6.87
CA TYR A 47 -1.67 4.82 -7.98
C TYR A 47 -3.13 5.08 -7.65
N ILE A 48 -3.56 4.80 -6.43
CA ILE A 48 -4.92 5.11 -5.97
C ILE A 48 -5.14 6.62 -6.01
N LEU A 49 -4.25 7.40 -5.38
CA LEU A 49 -4.33 8.86 -5.32
C LEU A 49 -4.32 9.50 -6.71
N SER A 50 -3.49 9.02 -7.63
CA SER A 50 -3.40 9.54 -9.00
C SER A 50 -4.68 9.32 -9.83
N GLY A 51 -5.54 8.40 -9.39
CA GLY A 51 -6.85 8.16 -10.00
C GLY A 51 -7.99 8.96 -9.36
N LEU A 52 -7.72 9.74 -8.31
CA LEU A 52 -8.73 10.57 -7.63
C LEU A 52 -8.88 11.95 -8.30
N GLN A 53 -10.04 12.57 -8.08
CA GLN A 53 -10.22 13.99 -8.38
C GLN A 53 -9.46 14.85 -7.37
N ASP A 54 -9.07 16.06 -7.77
CA ASP A 54 -8.23 16.97 -6.97
C ASP A 54 -8.76 17.22 -5.55
N ASP A 55 -10.09 17.39 -5.39
CA ASP A 55 -10.72 17.61 -4.09
C ASP A 55 -10.53 16.41 -3.14
N LEU A 56 -10.60 15.19 -3.67
CA LEU A 56 -10.39 13.96 -2.91
C LEU A 56 -8.90 13.71 -2.64
N TYR A 57 -8.02 14.06 -3.59
CA TYR A 57 -6.58 13.95 -3.40
C TYR A 57 -6.11 14.77 -2.20
N ASN A 58 -6.61 16.01 -2.04
CA ASN A 58 -6.23 16.87 -0.93
C ASN A 58 -6.67 16.33 0.43
N VAL A 59 -7.79 15.61 0.49
CA VAL A 59 -8.30 14.99 1.71
C VAL A 59 -7.49 13.74 2.06
N TYR A 60 -7.18 12.91 1.06
CA TYR A 60 -6.63 11.58 1.28
C TYR A 60 -5.11 11.47 1.08
N GLY A 61 -4.44 12.49 0.54
CA GLY A 61 -3.01 12.47 0.23
C GLY A 61 -2.08 12.27 1.42
N GLY A 62 -2.58 12.49 2.65
CA GLY A 62 -1.85 12.25 3.89
C GLY A 62 -2.03 10.84 4.49
N THR A 63 -2.78 9.95 3.84
CA THR A 63 -3.06 8.61 4.38
C THR A 63 -1.79 7.75 4.40
N LYS A 64 -1.59 6.97 5.48
CA LYS A 64 -0.30 6.32 5.73
C LYS A 64 -0.08 5.04 4.92
N THR A 65 -1.16 4.31 4.62
CA THR A 65 -1.08 3.02 3.93
C THR A 65 -2.14 2.90 2.85
N SER A 66 -1.91 2.05 1.86
CA SER A 66 -2.88 1.83 0.79
C SER A 66 -4.16 1.18 1.29
N LYS A 67 -4.07 0.38 2.37
CA LYS A 67 -5.20 -0.26 3.03
C LYS A 67 -6.13 0.76 3.68
N GLU A 68 -5.58 1.67 4.47
CA GLU A 68 -6.36 2.76 5.08
C GLU A 68 -6.98 3.66 4.01
N LEU A 69 -6.19 4.00 2.98
CA LEU A 69 -6.65 4.84 1.87
C LEU A 69 -7.82 4.18 1.13
N TRP A 70 -7.68 2.89 0.80
CA TRP A 70 -8.72 2.14 0.12
C TRP A 70 -9.98 2.01 0.98
N GLY A 71 -9.83 1.69 2.27
CA GLY A 71 -10.96 1.57 3.20
C GLY A 71 -11.70 2.87 3.45
N ALA A 72 -11.06 4.03 3.27
CA ALA A 72 -11.75 5.33 3.35
C ALA A 72 -12.47 5.74 2.06
N LEU A 73 -12.16 5.08 0.93
CA LEU A 73 -12.79 5.32 -0.37
C LEU A 73 -13.96 4.38 -0.67
N GLU A 74 -14.07 3.25 0.05
CA GLU A 74 -15.24 2.36 0.05
C GLU A 74 -16.42 2.96 0.82
#